data_AF-A0A840U7J8-F1
#
_entry.id   AF-A0A840U7J8-F1
#
_cell.length_a   1.000
_cell.length_b   1.000
_cell.length_c   1.000
_cell.angle_alpha   90.00
_cell.angle_beta   90.00
_cell.angle_gamma   90.00
#
_symmetry.space_group_name_H-M   'P 1'
#
loop_
_entity.id
_entity.type
_entity.pdbx_description
1 polymer ?
#
loop_
_entity_poly.entity_id
_entity_poly.type
_entity_poly.pdbx_seq_one_letter_code
_entity_poly.pdbx_strand_id
1 'polypeptide(L)'
;MIAVARVAILVGLAGLIPFIGGVLGLFLLPDRSVAILAWFYLYSAGILAFMAGIYWPIAMQLEENRTYPQSPLVTMLLSQVFFVAAGVGLLLETPEKIVLYTLAFALLYLVDVRWMRQFWPDWYLKLRLGLTVVVVSCQVLAGAWFHLVHVG
;
A
#
# COMPACT_ATOMS: atom_id res chain seq x y z
N MET A 1 5.37 25.20 -1.60
CA MET A 1 4.67 24.05 -0.97
C MET A 1 3.32 23.71 -1.63
N ILE A 2 2.50 24.68 -2.03
CA ILE A 2 1.16 24.43 -2.63
C ILE A 2 1.22 23.55 -3.90
N ALA A 3 2.20 23.77 -4.77
CA ALA A 3 2.37 22.97 -5.99
C ALA A 3 2.65 21.48 -5.68
N VAL A 4 3.52 21.21 -4.70
CA VAL A 4 3.88 19.83 -4.29
C VAL A 4 2.65 19.09 -3.75
N ALA A 5 1.85 19.74 -2.90
CA ALA A 5 0.63 19.12 -2.36
C ALA A 5 -0.38 18.79 -3.46
N ARG A 6 -0.58 19.69 -4.44
CA ARG A 6 -1.48 19.44 -5.59
C ARG A 6 -1.01 18.26 -6.44
N VAL A 7 0.28 18.19 -6.74
CA VAL A 7 0.85 17.08 -7.52
C VAL A 7 0.74 15.76 -6.74
N ALA A 8 1.05 15.76 -5.43
CA ALA A 8 0.92 14.58 -4.58
C ALA A 8 -0.53 14.07 -4.52
N ILE A 9 -1.51 14.99 -4.40
CA ILE A 9 -2.93 14.65 -4.44
C ILE A 9 -3.31 14.07 -5.80
N LEU A 10 -2.93 14.72 -6.90
CA LEU A 10 -3.24 14.27 -8.26
C LEU A 10 -2.68 12.87 -8.52
N VAL A 11 -1.39 12.66 -8.25
CA VAL A 11 -0.72 11.37 -8.48
C VAL A 11 -1.26 10.30 -7.53
N GLY A 12 -1.51 10.66 -6.26
CA GLY A 12 -2.10 9.75 -5.28
C GLY A 12 -3.48 9.25 -5.70
N LEU A 13 -4.35 10.15 -6.19
CA LEU A 13 -5.66 9.79 -6.70
C LEU A 13 -5.58 9.00 -8.01
N ALA A 14 -4.68 9.38 -8.92
CA ALA A 14 -4.45 8.63 -10.16
C ALA A 14 -3.98 7.20 -9.87
N GLY A 15 -3.20 7.00 -8.81
CA GLY A 15 -2.78 5.67 -8.34
C GLY A 15 -3.92 4.76 -7.90
N LEU A 16 -5.13 5.28 -7.65
CA LEU A 16 -6.31 4.44 -7.33
C LEU A 16 -6.95 3.81 -8.57
N ILE A 17 -6.70 4.35 -9.77
CA ILE A 17 -7.34 3.90 -11.02
C ILE A 17 -7.09 2.40 -11.25
N PRO A 18 -5.85 1.88 -11.14
CA PRO A 18 -5.58 0.44 -11.23
C PRO A 18 -6.35 -0.43 -10.22
N PHE A 19 -6.46 0.01 -8.96
CA PHE A 19 -7.17 -0.78 -7.94
C PHE A 19 -8.67 -0.87 -8.25
N ILE A 20 -9.29 0.27 -8.54
CA ILE A 20 -10.72 0.33 -8.87
C ILE A 20 -10.99 -0.44 -10.17
N GLY A 21 -10.16 -0.22 -11.19
CA GLY A 21 -10.27 -0.90 -12.47
C GLY A 21 -10.09 -2.42 -12.36
N GLY A 22 -9.15 -2.88 -11.53
CA GLY A 22 -8.95 -4.31 -11.26
C GLY A 22 -10.18 -4.93 -10.62
N VAL A 23 -10.72 -4.33 -9.56
CA VAL A 23 -11.93 -4.84 -8.88
C VAL A 23 -13.13 -4.84 -9.82
N LEU A 24 -13.41 -3.72 -10.51
CA LEU A 24 -14.52 -3.67 -11.49
C LEU A 24 -14.34 -4.72 -12.60
N GLY A 25 -13.10 -4.92 -13.05
CA GLY A 25 -12.76 -5.93 -14.04
C GLY A 25 -13.12 -7.36 -13.60
N LEU A 26 -12.95 -7.70 -12.32
CA LEU A 26 -13.33 -9.02 -11.80
C LEU A 26 -14.84 -9.28 -11.94
N PHE A 27 -15.68 -8.27 -11.74
CA PHE A 27 -17.13 -8.41 -11.87
C PHE A 27 -17.62 -8.29 -13.32
N LEU A 28 -17.01 -7.44 -14.12
CA LEU A 28 -17.45 -7.16 -15.49
C LEU A 28 -16.87 -8.12 -16.53
N LEU A 29 -15.71 -8.72 -16.26
CA LEU A 29 -14.97 -9.58 -17.19
C LEU A 29 -14.46 -10.86 -16.49
N PRO A 30 -15.36 -11.70 -15.92
CA PRO A 30 -14.97 -12.87 -15.13
C PRO A 30 -14.08 -13.86 -15.89
N ASP A 31 -14.25 -13.98 -17.20
CA ASP A 31 -13.43 -14.83 -18.09
C ASP A 31 -11.95 -14.44 -18.11
N ARG A 32 -11.62 -13.20 -17.72
CA ARG A 32 -10.25 -12.67 -17.65
C ARG A 32 -9.72 -12.57 -16.22
N SER A 33 -10.44 -13.13 -15.25
CA SER A 33 -10.14 -12.99 -13.81
C SER A 33 -8.71 -13.36 -13.42
N VAL A 34 -8.13 -14.43 -14.00
CA VAL A 34 -6.74 -14.83 -13.73
C VAL A 34 -5.75 -13.72 -14.07
N ALA A 35 -5.86 -13.13 -15.27
CA ALA A 35 -4.99 -12.05 -15.71
C ALA A 35 -5.23 -10.76 -14.89
N ILE A 36 -6.50 -10.47 -14.55
CA ILE A 36 -6.88 -9.31 -13.76
C ILE A 36 -6.32 -9.41 -12.34
N LEU A 37 -6.45 -10.56 -11.67
CA LEU A 37 -5.88 -10.80 -10.34
C LEU A 37 -4.36 -10.70 -10.35
N ALA A 38 -3.69 -11.30 -11.35
CA ALA A 38 -2.24 -11.21 -11.49
C ALA A 38 -1.78 -9.75 -11.62
N TRP A 39 -2.45 -8.97 -12.45
CA TRP A 39 -2.13 -7.55 -12.64
C TRP A 39 -2.45 -6.71 -11.39
N PHE A 40 -3.59 -6.96 -10.75
CA PHE A 40 -4.03 -6.27 -9.54
C PHE A 40 -3.02 -6.45 -8.39
N TYR A 41 -2.54 -7.69 -8.16
CA TYR A 41 -1.55 -7.95 -7.13
C TYR A 41 -0.14 -7.50 -7.52
N LEU A 42 0.22 -7.55 -8.81
CA LEU A 42 1.47 -6.96 -9.29
C LEU A 42 1.50 -5.45 -9.01
N TYR A 43 0.40 -4.75 -9.30
CA TYR A 43 0.29 -3.32 -9.00
C TYR A 43 0.28 -3.05 -7.48
N SER A 44 -0.41 -3.90 -6.71
CA SER A 44 -0.40 -3.83 -5.23
C SER A 44 1.02 -3.92 -4.68
N ALA A 45 1.81 -4.88 -5.16
CA ALA A 45 3.22 -5.01 -4.80
C ALA A 45 4.03 -3.77 -5.19
N GLY A 46 3.85 -3.27 -6.41
CA GLY A 46 4.54 -2.07 -6.88
C GLY A 46 4.27 -0.84 -6.00
N ILE A 47 3.01 -0.60 -5.62
CA ILE A 47 2.65 0.51 -4.73
C ILE A 47 3.16 0.29 -3.31
N LEU A 48 3.09 -0.94 -2.79
CA LEU A 48 3.62 -1.24 -1.46
C LEU A 48 5.14 -1.03 -1.39
N ALA A 49 5.88 -1.49 -2.41
CA ALA A 49 7.33 -1.29 -2.54
C ALA A 49 7.71 0.19 -2.73
N PHE A 50 6.95 0.93 -3.56
CA PHE A 50 7.13 2.37 -3.74
C PHE A 50 6.98 3.10 -2.40
N MET A 51 5.93 2.80 -1.66
CA MET A 51 5.69 3.43 -0.36
C MET A 51 6.72 3.00 0.69
N ALA A 52 7.21 1.78 0.66
CA ALA A 52 8.31 1.36 1.53
C ALA A 52 9.56 2.22 1.32
N GLY A 53 9.88 2.53 0.05
CA GLY A 53 11.04 3.35 -0.32
C GLY A 53 11.03 4.78 0.22
N ILE A 54 9.87 5.34 0.60
CA ILE A 54 9.78 6.71 1.13
C ILE A 54 10.51 6.87 2.47
N TYR A 55 10.71 5.77 3.21
CA TYR A 55 11.34 5.78 4.52
C TYR A 55 12.86 5.97 4.45
N TRP A 56 13.51 5.63 3.33
CA TRP A 56 14.94 5.83 3.12
C TRP A 56 15.38 7.29 3.26
N PRO A 57 14.84 8.26 2.50
CA PRO A 57 15.26 9.65 2.63
C PRO A 57 14.95 10.24 4.01
N ILE A 58 13.90 9.78 4.70
CA ILE A 58 13.61 10.21 6.07
C ILE A 58 14.67 9.68 7.03
N ALA A 59 15.04 8.40 6.90
CA ALA A 59 16.09 7.78 7.70
C ALA A 59 17.44 8.51 7.56
N MET A 60 17.79 8.95 6.34
CA MET A 60 19.04 9.66 6.06
C MET A 60 19.05 11.12 6.58
N GLN A 61 17.88 11.69 6.85
CA GLN A 61 17.73 13.05 7.39
C GLN A 61 17.63 13.07 8.92
N LEU A 62 17.47 11.90 9.55
CA LEU A 62 17.44 11.77 11.01
C LEU A 62 18.87 11.92 11.56
N GLU A 63 19.08 12.94 12.39
CA GLU A 63 20.32 13.09 13.14
C GLU A 63 20.56 11.88 14.07
N GLU A 64 21.83 11.50 14.24
CA GLU A 64 22.29 10.34 15.03
C GLU A 64 21.80 10.34 16.49
N ASN A 65 21.40 11.50 17.02
CA ASN A 65 20.95 11.68 18.40
C ASN A 65 19.46 11.37 18.65
N ARG A 66 18.67 10.94 17.66
CA ARG A 66 17.26 10.55 17.90
C ARG A 66 17.18 9.16 18.54
N THR A 67 16.63 9.11 19.75
CA THR A 67 16.39 7.88 20.50
C THR A 67 15.15 7.11 20.03
N TYR A 68 15.11 5.82 20.39
CA TYR A 68 14.00 4.91 20.13
C TYR A 68 12.66 5.54 20.55
N PRO A 69 11.61 5.48 19.72
CA PRO A 69 11.45 4.57 18.59
C PRO A 69 11.78 5.15 17.20
N GLN A 70 12.23 6.39 17.13
CA GLN A 70 12.41 7.15 15.88
C GLN A 70 13.87 7.22 15.46
N SER A 71 14.54 6.07 15.50
CA SER A 71 15.92 5.96 15.04
C SER A 71 15.98 5.74 13.51
N PRO A 72 17.07 6.17 12.85
CA PRO A 72 17.32 5.85 11.44
C PRO A 72 17.20 4.35 11.15
N LEU A 73 17.74 3.51 12.04
CA LEU A 73 17.71 2.06 11.93
C LEU A 73 16.28 1.51 11.89
N VAL A 74 15.40 1.93 12.80
CA VAL A 74 14.01 1.46 12.83
C VAL A 74 13.28 1.87 11.56
N THR A 75 13.50 3.10 11.09
CA THR A 75 12.91 3.62 9.85
C THR A 75 13.35 2.80 8.63
N MET A 76 14.63 2.41 8.57
CA MET A 76 15.14 1.52 7.52
C MET A 76 14.54 0.11 7.61
N LEU A 77 14.45 -0.47 8.81
CA LEU A 77 13.84 -1.79 8.98
C LEU A 77 12.37 -1.81 8.56
N LEU A 78 11.61 -0.75 8.88
CA LEU A 78 10.23 -0.60 8.41
C LEU A 78 10.16 -0.61 6.88
N SER A 79 11.05 0.11 6.20
CA SER A 79 11.16 0.04 4.73
C SER A 79 11.36 -1.39 4.26
N GLN A 80 12.31 -2.11 4.84
CA GLN A 80 12.65 -3.45 4.37
C GLN A 80 11.51 -4.44 4.62
N VAL A 81 10.80 -4.34 5.75
CA VAL A 81 9.64 -5.18 6.04
C VAL A 81 8.57 -5.02 4.96
N PHE A 82 8.17 -3.79 4.62
CA PHE A 82 7.15 -3.56 3.59
C PHE A 82 7.63 -3.92 2.18
N PHE A 83 8.89 -3.64 1.86
CA PHE A 83 9.47 -3.97 0.55
C PHE A 83 9.55 -5.49 0.34
N VAL A 84 10.05 -6.23 1.34
CA VAL A 84 10.12 -7.70 1.28
C VAL A 84 8.72 -8.31 1.26
N ALA A 85 7.78 -7.79 2.05
CA ALA A 85 6.38 -8.21 2.00
C ALA A 85 5.77 -8.03 0.60
N ALA A 86 6.07 -6.92 -0.08
CA ALA A 86 5.64 -6.68 -1.45
C ALA A 86 6.22 -7.70 -2.44
N GLY A 87 7.51 -8.02 -2.35
CA GLY A 87 8.15 -8.99 -3.24
C GLY A 87 7.69 -10.42 -2.98
N VAL A 88 7.80 -10.87 -1.72
CA VAL A 88 7.42 -12.24 -1.30
C VAL A 88 5.94 -12.48 -1.50
N GLY A 89 5.09 -11.47 -1.28
CA GLY A 89 3.65 -11.57 -1.49
C GLY A 89 3.27 -11.99 -2.92
N LEU A 90 4.06 -11.65 -3.93
CA LEU A 90 3.79 -12.08 -5.31
C LEU A 90 3.98 -13.59 -5.53
N LEU A 91 4.82 -14.23 -4.71
CA LEU A 91 5.14 -15.66 -4.80
C LEU A 91 4.10 -16.56 -4.10
N LEU A 92 3.22 -15.97 -3.29
CA LEU A 92 2.19 -16.71 -2.56
C LEU A 92 1.05 -17.16 -3.49
N GLU A 93 0.11 -17.94 -2.97
CA GLU A 93 -1.16 -18.22 -3.67
C GLU A 93 -2.16 -17.08 -3.42
N THR A 94 -3.28 -17.09 -4.14
CA THR A 94 -4.26 -16.01 -4.10
C THR A 94 -4.87 -15.76 -2.71
N PRO A 95 -5.24 -16.77 -1.91
CA PRO A 95 -5.75 -16.57 -0.56
C PRO A 95 -4.79 -15.78 0.34
N GLU A 96 -3.51 -16.14 0.33
CA GLU A 96 -2.50 -15.51 1.17
C GLU A 96 -2.13 -14.11 0.64
N LYS A 97 -2.18 -13.89 -0.69
CA LYS A 97 -2.05 -12.53 -1.27
C LYS A 97 -3.10 -11.59 -0.71
N ILE A 98 -4.36 -12.01 -0.71
CA ILE A 98 -5.48 -11.20 -0.20
C ILE A 98 -5.17 -10.76 1.23
N VAL A 99 -4.82 -11.71 2.10
CA VAL A 99 -4.54 -11.43 3.51
C VAL A 99 -3.32 -10.52 3.66
N LEU A 100 -2.21 -10.87 3.01
CA LEU A 100 -0.95 -10.14 3.12
C LEU A 100 -1.09 -8.68 2.66
N TYR A 101 -1.60 -8.42 1.45
CA TYR A 101 -1.68 -7.07 0.93
C TYR A 101 -2.70 -6.21 1.67
N THR A 102 -3.83 -6.79 2.09
CA THR A 102 -4.83 -6.09 2.92
C THR A 102 -4.20 -5.62 4.23
N LEU A 103 -3.54 -6.52 4.95
CA LEU A 103 -2.90 -6.19 6.22
C LEU A 103 -1.70 -5.26 6.04
N ALA A 104 -0.88 -5.47 5.00
CA ALA A 104 0.29 -4.64 4.76
C ALA A 104 -0.08 -3.17 4.50
N PHE A 105 -1.11 -2.89 3.70
CA PHE A 105 -1.56 -1.50 3.47
C PHE A 105 -2.16 -0.87 4.73
N ALA A 106 -2.91 -1.62 5.53
CA ALA A 106 -3.45 -1.13 6.79
C ALA A 106 -2.34 -0.83 7.82
N LEU A 107 -1.38 -1.75 7.96
CA LEU A 107 -0.22 -1.59 8.83
C LEU A 107 0.68 -0.44 8.39
N LEU A 108 0.88 -0.25 7.09
CA LEU A 108 1.66 0.84 6.55
C LEU A 108 1.07 2.21 6.94
N TYR A 109 -0.25 2.36 6.83
CA TYR A 109 -0.91 3.57 7.33
C TYR A 109 -0.80 3.73 8.85
N LEU A 110 -0.93 2.62 9.60
CA LEU A 110 -0.77 2.65 11.05
C LEU A 110 0.64 3.10 11.46
N VAL A 111 1.68 2.63 10.77
CA VAL A 111 3.07 3.08 10.94
C VAL A 111 3.19 4.57 10.62
N ASP A 112 2.60 5.03 9.52
CA ASP A 112 2.62 6.45 9.13
C ASP A 112 2.03 7.36 10.23
N VAL A 113 0.92 6.95 10.87
CA VAL A 113 0.21 7.76 11.87
C VAL A 113 0.74 7.59 13.30
N ARG A 114 1.24 6.41 13.67
CA ARG A 114 1.70 6.13 15.03
C ARG A 114 3.18 6.40 15.23
N TRP A 115 3.99 6.07 14.24
CA TRP A 115 5.45 6.10 14.36
C TRP A 115 6.06 7.29 13.62
N MET A 116 5.55 7.57 12.42
CA MET A 116 6.14 8.55 11.51
C MET A 116 5.42 9.90 11.48
N ARG A 117 4.38 10.11 12.31
CA ARG A 117 3.49 11.28 12.25
C ARG A 117 4.21 12.62 12.17
N GLN A 118 5.30 12.80 12.93
CA GLN A 118 6.05 14.05 12.97
C GLN A 118 6.76 14.42 11.66
N PHE A 119 6.97 13.44 10.77
CA PHE A 119 7.64 13.64 9.49
C PHE A 119 6.65 13.99 8.37
N TRP A 120 5.36 13.82 8.64
CA TRP A 120 4.31 13.98 7.65
C TRP A 120 3.48 15.24 7.96
N PRO A 121 3.23 16.11 6.98
CA PRO A 121 2.27 17.18 7.17
C PRO A 121 0.85 16.60 7.28
N ASP A 122 -0.02 17.22 8.08
CA ASP A 122 -1.37 16.70 8.35
C ASP A 122 -2.21 16.47 7.08
N TRP A 123 -2.04 17.32 6.05
CA TRP A 123 -2.74 17.14 4.77
C TRP A 123 -2.34 15.83 4.07
N TYR A 124 -1.08 15.40 4.22
CA TYR A 124 -0.59 14.17 3.62
C TYR A 124 -1.17 12.96 4.34
N LEU A 125 -1.23 12.98 5.68
CA LEU A 125 -1.85 11.88 6.44
C LEU A 125 -3.36 11.75 6.17
N LYS A 126 -4.07 12.86 5.94
CA LYS A 126 -5.47 12.85 5.51
C LYS A 126 -5.64 12.26 4.11
N LEU A 127 -4.79 12.67 3.17
CA LEU A 127 -4.75 12.07 1.83
C LEU A 127 -4.46 10.57 1.94
N ARG A 128 -3.44 10.19 2.70
CA ARG A 128 -3.00 8.81 2.92
C ARG A 128 -4.14 7.94 3.45
N LEU A 129 -4.89 8.43 4.44
CA LEU A 129 -6.06 7.74 4.96
C LEU A 129 -7.08 7.44 3.86
N GLY A 130 -7.44 8.46 3.07
CA GLY A 130 -8.40 8.29 1.97
C GLY A 130 -7.93 7.27 0.94
N LEU A 131 -6.65 7.35 0.52
CA LEU A 131 -6.07 6.39 -0.42
C LEU A 131 -6.05 4.97 0.17
N THR A 132 -5.58 4.80 1.41
CA THR A 132 -5.51 3.50 2.07
C THR A 132 -6.90 2.89 2.25
N VAL A 133 -7.91 3.67 2.64
CA VAL A 133 -9.29 3.17 2.77
C VAL A 133 -9.78 2.60 1.44
N VAL A 134 -9.59 3.33 0.33
CA VAL A 134 -9.99 2.84 -1.00
C VAL A 134 -9.22 1.58 -1.39
N VAL A 135 -7.89 1.56 -1.21
CA VAL A 135 -7.05 0.40 -1.56
C VAL A 135 -7.44 -0.83 -0.74
N VAL A 136 -7.58 -0.69 0.59
CA VAL A 136 -7.99 -1.80 1.47
C VAL A 136 -9.39 -2.29 1.11
N SER A 137 -10.31 -1.39 0.79
CA SER A 137 -11.65 -1.76 0.32
C SER A 137 -11.58 -2.56 -0.99
N CYS A 138 -10.71 -2.15 -1.93
CA CYS A 138 -10.49 -2.89 -3.16
C CYS A 138 -9.91 -4.29 -2.90
N GLN A 139 -8.95 -4.43 -1.98
CA GLN A 139 -8.38 -5.74 -1.60
C GLN A 139 -9.46 -6.66 -1.00
N VAL A 140 -10.29 -6.14 -0.10
CA VAL A 140 -11.39 -6.89 0.51
C VAL A 140 -12.42 -7.30 -0.53
N LEU A 141 -12.78 -6.42 -1.47
CA LEU A 141 -13.72 -6.74 -2.54
C LEU A 141 -13.17 -7.80 -3.51
N ALA A 142 -11.88 -7.70 -3.88
CA ALA A 142 -11.23 -8.72 -4.69
C ALA A 142 -11.19 -10.08 -3.97
N GLY A 143 -10.91 -10.08 -2.66
CA GLY A 143 -10.96 -11.27 -1.83
C GLY A 143 -12.36 -11.88 -1.69
N ALA A 144 -13.37 -11.04 -1.46
CA ALA A 144 -14.76 -11.46 -1.40
C ALA A 144 -15.21 -12.10 -2.73
N TRP A 145 -14.87 -11.47 -3.87
CA TRP A 145 -15.10 -12.03 -5.19
C TRP A 145 -14.43 -13.40 -5.35
N PHE A 146 -13.16 -13.52 -4.95
CA PHE A 146 -12.42 -14.78 -5.06
C PHE A 146 -13.07 -15.90 -4.24
N HIS A 147 -13.45 -15.62 -2.99
CA HIS A 147 -14.14 -16.57 -2.13
C HIS A 147 -15.49 -17.02 -2.70
N LEU A 148 -16.29 -16.08 -3.21
CA LEU A 148 -17.60 -16.40 -3.80
C LEU A 148 -17.49 -17.31 -5.04
N VAL A 149 -16.41 -17.18 -5.82
CA VAL A 149 -16.23 -17.94 -7.07
C VAL A 149 -15.56 -19.31 -6.85
N HIS A 150 -14.68 -19.44 -5.86
CA HIS A 150 -13.85 -20.65 -5.70
C HIS A 150 -14.16 -21.50 -4.47
N VAL A 151 -14.84 -20.93 -3.47
CA VAL A 151 -15.16 -21.62 -2.20
C VAL A 151 -16.68 -21.76 -2.00
N GLY A 152 -17.47 -20.94 -2.70
CA GLY A 152 -18.93 -20.97 -2.71
C GLY A 152 -19.54 -21.99 -3.66
#